data_AF-A0A3D4B217-F1
#
_entry.id   AF-A0A3D4B217-F1
#
_cell.length_a   1.000
_cell.length_b   1.000
_cell.length_c   1.000
_cell.angle_alpha   90.00
_cell.angle_beta   90.00
_cell.angle_gamma   90.00
#
_symmetry.space_group_name_H-M   'P 1'
#
loop_
_entity.id
_entity.type
_entity.pdbx_description
1 polymer ?
#
loop_
_entity_poly.entity_id
_entity_poly.type
_entity_poly.pdbx_seq_one_letter_code
_entity_poly.pdbx_strand_id
1 'polypeptide(L)' 'MDNGVIIRSFFNRWLAHPLSVDGYASTQMIQSIHRFIIGYEAGDLRRYNQIMNDFEPLK' A
#
# COMPACT_ATOMS: atom_id res chain seq x y z
N MET A 1 20.63 6.10 1.19
CA MET A 1 19.35 5.37 1.07
C MET A 1 18.40 6.02 2.06
N ASP A 2 17.28 6.58 1.59
CA ASP A 2 16.30 7.18 2.48
C ASP A 2 15.56 6.10 3.28
N ASN A 3 15.65 6.17 4.60
CA ASN A 3 14.92 5.29 5.53
C ASN A 3 13.43 5.68 5.67
N GLY A 4 12.93 6.55 4.82
CA GLY A 4 11.57 7.03 4.87
C GLY A 4 10.57 5.97 4.38
N VAL A 5 9.40 5.95 5.01
CA VAL A 5 8.27 5.10 4.63
C VAL A 5 7.05 5.95 4.31
N ILE A 6 6.24 5.46 3.38
CA ILE A 6 4.91 5.99 3.09
C ILE A 6 3.91 5.01 3.67
N ILE A 7 2.93 5.52 4.39
CA ILE A 7 1.74 4.78 4.80
C ILE A 7 0.62 5.16 3.82
N ARG A 8 0.11 4.17 3.10
CA ARG A 8 -1.01 4.36 2.16
C ARG A 8 -2.27 3.76 2.75
N SER A 9 -3.29 4.60 2.92
CA SER A 9 -4.62 4.19 3.38
C SER A 9 -5.53 3.92 2.19
N PHE A 10 -6.04 2.70 2.11
CA PHE A 10 -7.01 2.29 1.10
C PHE A 10 -8.37 2.14 1.76
N PHE A 11 -9.24 3.12 1.52
CA PHE A 11 -10.61 3.09 2.04
C PHE A 11 -11.45 2.15 1.20
N ASN A 12 -12.00 1.13 1.86
CA ASN A 12 -13.01 0.28 1.28
C ASN A 12 -14.38 0.90 1.61
N ARG A 13 -15.29 0.97 0.62
CA ARG A 13 -16.67 1.44 0.82
C ARG A 13 -17.48 0.41 1.64
N TRP A 14 -17.07 0.16 2.88
CA TRP A 14 -17.69 -0.79 3.82
C TRP A 14 -17.60 -2.28 3.45
N LEU A 15 -16.81 -2.63 2.43
CA LEU A 15 -16.45 -4.00 2.13
C LEU A 15 -15.14 -4.35 2.84
N ALA A 16 -15.22 -5.09 3.93
CA ALA A 16 -14.04 -5.50 4.71
C ALA A 16 -13.02 -6.19 3.79
N HIS A 17 -11.84 -5.58 3.64
CA HIS A 17 -10.72 -6.22 2.96
C HIS A 17 -10.01 -7.14 3.96
N PRO A 18 -9.50 -8.32 3.56
CA PRO A 18 -8.87 -9.30 4.48
C PRO A 18 -7.72 -8.76 5.35
N LEU A 19 -7.11 -7.65 4.94
CA LEU A 19 -6.03 -6.97 5.67
C LEU A 19 -6.50 -5.70 6.40
N SER A 20 -7.80 -5.47 6.49
CA SER A 20 -8.36 -4.39 7.32
C SER A 20 -8.25 -4.78 8.80
N VAL A 21 -8.00 -3.79 9.65
CA VAL A 21 -8.11 -3.98 11.10
C VAL A 21 -9.59 -3.97 11.49
N ASP A 22 -10.01 -4.85 12.40
CA ASP A 22 -11.39 -4.88 12.89
C ASP A 22 -11.83 -3.50 13.40
N GLY A 23 -13.00 -3.05 12.94
CA GLY A 23 -13.53 -1.72 13.25
C GLY A 23 -13.03 -0.58 12.36
N TYR A 24 -12.09 -0.83 11.42
CA TYR A 24 -11.60 0.16 10.46
C TYR A 24 -12.03 -0.17 9.03
N ALA A 25 -12.69 0.80 8.38
CA ALA A 25 -13.03 0.74 6.94
C ALA A 25 -11.83 1.13 6.04
N SER A 26 -10.64 0.66 6.39
CA SER A 26 -9.44 0.89 5.59
C SER A 26 -8.40 -0.20 5.78
N THR A 27 -7.66 -0.51 4.72
CA THR A 27 -6.40 -1.27 4.81
C THR A 27 -5.22 -0.30 4.73
N GLN A 28 -4.21 -0.52 5.57
CA GLN A 28 -2.95 0.23 5.51
C GLN A 28 -1.86 -0.61 4.86
N MET A 29 -1.02 0.05 4.06
CA MET A 29 0.17 -0.55 3.46
C MET A 29 1.37 0.35 3.74
N ILE A 30 2.45 -0.25 4.21
CA ILE A 30 3.73 0.42 4.44
C ILE A 30 4.63 0.15 3.24
N GLN A 31 5.16 1.20 2.63
CA GLN A 31 6.06 1.11 1.48
C GLN A 31 7.29 2.00 1.71
N SER A 32 8.47 1.57 1.29
CA SER A 32 9.65 2.43 1.27
C SER A 32 9.44 3.62 0.32
N ILE A 33 9.77 4.85 0.77
CA ILE A 33 9.74 6.06 -0.05
C ILE A 33 10.59 5.88 -1.32
N HIS A 34 11.77 5.29 -1.18
CA HIS A 34 12.68 5.09 -2.30
C HIS A 34 12.05 4.23 -3.41
N ARG A 35 11.40 3.12 -3.05
CA ARG A 35 10.70 2.26 -4.02
C ARG A 35 9.50 2.96 -4.65
N PHE A 36 8.80 3.81 -3.90
CA PHE A 36 7.70 4.59 -4.42
C PHE A 36 8.16 5.61 -5.48
N ILE A 37 9.23 6.37 -5.19
CA ILE A 37 9.77 7.37 -6.12
C ILE A 37 10.21 6.72 -7.43
N ILE A 38 10.97 5.61 -7.36
CA ILE A 38 11.43 4.89 -8.57
C ILE A 38 10.24 4.45 -9.44
N GLY A 39 9.20 3.87 -8.82
CA GLY A 39 7.99 3.48 -9.56
C GLY A 39 7.29 4.68 -10.19
N TYR A 40 7.09 5.75 -9.41
CA TYR A 40 6.40 6.96 -9.86
C TYR A 40 7.12 7.61 -11.05
N GLU A 41 8.44 7.76 -10.99
CA GLU A 41 9.25 8.32 -12.09
C GLU A 41 9.21 7.44 -13.35
N ALA A 42 9.06 6.12 -13.19
CA ALA A 42 8.86 5.19 -14.30
C ALA A 42 7.42 5.20 -14.88
N GLY A 43 6.52 6.03 -14.36
CA GLY A 43 5.12 6.09 -14.78
C GLY A 43 4.24 4.97 -14.21
N ASP A 44 4.70 4.27 -13.18
CA ASP A 44 4.03 3.13 -12.56
C ASP A 44 2.84 3.57 -11.68
N LEU A 45 1.71 3.90 -12.30
CA LEU A 45 0.45 4.23 -11.64
C LEU A 45 -0.36 2.96 -11.33
N ARG A 46 0.12 2.14 -10.38
CA ARG A 46 -0.58 0.91 -9.96
C ARG A 46 -1.79 1.18 -9.07
N ARG A 47 -2.88 0.45 -9.34
CA ARG A 47 -4.05 0.33 -8.47
C ARG A 47 -3.72 -0.55 -7.25
N TYR A 48 -4.49 -0.37 -6.17
CA TYR A 48 -4.36 -1.15 -4.94
C TYR A 48 -4.15 -2.66 -5.18
N ASN A 49 -5.03 -3.31 -5.95
CA ASN A 49 -4.93 -4.75 -6.22
C ASN A 49 -3.63 -5.15 -6.90
N GLN A 50 -3.07 -4.30 -7.76
CA GLN A 50 -1.79 -4.57 -8.43
C GLN A 50 -0.63 -4.45 -7.43
N ILE A 51 -0.69 -3.48 -6.51
CA ILE A 51 0.33 -3.34 -5.47
C ILE A 51 0.26 -4.51 -4.49
N MET A 52 -0.95 -4.91 -4.07
CA MET A 52 -1.13 -5.98 -3.08
C MET A 52 -0.76 -7.37 -3.60
N ASN A 53 -0.93 -7.64 -4.89
CA ASN A 53 -0.46 -8.89 -5.50
C ASN A 53 1.06 -9.03 -5.46
N ASP A 54 1.78 -7.91 -5.52
CA ASP A 54 3.25 -7.86 -5.47
C ASP A 54 3.77 -7.65 -4.04
N PHE A 55 2.87 -7.41 -3.06
CA PHE A 55 3.22 -7.09 -1.70
C PHE A 55 3.32 -8.37 -0.86
N GLU A 56 4.53 -8.77 -0.51
CA GLU A 56 4.72 -9.70 0.61
C GLU A 56 4.63 -8.92 1.93
N PRO A 57 3.68 -9.25 2.83
CA PRO A 57 3.66 -8.67 4.15
C PRO A 57 4.95 -9.06 4.87
N LEU A 58 5.62 -8.08 5.48
CA LEU A 58 6.71 -8.36 6.42
C LEU A 58 6.11 -9.18 7.57
N LYS A 59 6.53 -10.46 7.68
CA LYS A 59 6.20 -11.36 8.79
C LYS A 59 6.88 -10.93 10.08
#